data_AF-A0A1B6NQP6-F1
#
_entry.id   AF-A0A1B6NQP6-F1
#
_cell.length_a   1.000
_cell.length_b   1.000
_cell.length_c   1.000
_cell.angle_alpha   90.00
_cell.angle_beta   90.00
_cell.angle_gamma   90.00
#
_symmetry.space_group_name_H-M   'P 1'
#
loop_
_entity.id
_entity.type
_entity.pdbx_description
1 polymer ?
#
loop_
_entity_poly.entity_id
_entity_poly.type
_entity_poly.pdbx_seq_one_letter_code
_entity_poly.pdbx_strand_id
1 'polypeptide(L)'
;MPSLLPVRTIVAQIKEKKSDGTKFNKVHVNFMRFTGPEVQDDATKAMLIARAMKQEDAMNGAIFNYIHKQRASITGLKDLRNIFVVNGVDGEEFDKMAKSFGVNSMVRKNQQQIDEYREHLTGVPSFIINGKYQPTFTADMTFDDIADLIVWRI
;
A
#
# COMPACT_ATOMS: atom_id res chain seq x y z
N MET A 1 -4.42 9.39 -14.41
CA MET A 1 -3.54 8.34 -13.83
C MET A 1 -4.29 7.02 -13.90
N PRO A 2 -3.68 5.91 -14.35
CA PRO A 2 -4.35 4.62 -14.32
C PRO A 2 -4.75 4.31 -12.88
N SER A 3 -6.01 3.97 -12.66
CA SER A 3 -6.53 3.66 -11.32
C SER A 3 -5.76 2.48 -10.72
N LEU A 4 -5.46 2.47 -9.42
CA LEU A 4 -4.99 1.25 -8.72
C LEU A 4 -6.12 0.23 -8.47
N LEU A 5 -7.33 0.47 -9.01
CA LEU A 5 -8.48 -0.43 -8.88
C LEU A 5 -8.20 -1.84 -9.47
N PRO A 6 -7.63 -1.99 -10.68
CA PRO A 6 -7.16 -3.28 -11.20
C PRO A 6 -6.25 -4.03 -10.22
N VAL A 7 -5.35 -3.32 -9.55
CA VAL A 7 -4.40 -3.92 -8.60
C VAL A 7 -5.12 -4.51 -7.40
N ARG A 8 -6.20 -3.89 -6.92
CA ARG A 8 -7.01 -4.45 -5.83
C ARG A 8 -7.65 -5.77 -6.22
N THR A 9 -8.16 -5.88 -7.44
CA THR A 9 -8.73 -7.12 -7.98
C THR A 9 -7.66 -8.21 -8.09
N ILE A 10 -6.51 -7.90 -8.69
CA ILE A 10 -5.38 -8.84 -8.80
C ILE A 10 -4.95 -9.33 -7.42
N VAL A 11 -4.79 -8.43 -6.44
CA VAL A 11 -4.41 -8.80 -5.06
C VAL A 11 -5.47 -9.66 -4.37
N ALA A 12 -6.76 -9.43 -4.63
CA ALA A 12 -7.83 -10.27 -4.12
C ALA A 12 -7.73 -11.70 -4.70
N GLN A 13 -7.55 -11.83 -6.01
CA GLN A 13 -7.36 -13.13 -6.68
C GLN A 13 -6.12 -13.86 -6.17
N ILE A 14 -4.99 -13.17 -5.99
CA ILE A 14 -3.78 -13.78 -5.41
C ILE A 14 -4.06 -14.28 -3.99
N LYS A 15 -4.76 -13.50 -3.17
CA LYS A 15 -5.10 -13.90 -1.79
C LYS A 15 -6.02 -15.11 -1.74
N GLU A 16 -6.89 -15.28 -2.73
CA GLU A 16 -7.79 -16.43 -2.87
C GLU A 16 -7.05 -17.67 -3.38
N LYS A 17 -6.15 -17.51 -4.36
CA LYS A 17 -5.45 -18.62 -5.03
C LYS A 17 -4.18 -19.10 -4.32
N LYS A 18 -3.57 -18.29 -3.45
CA LYS A 18 -2.31 -18.65 -2.76
C LYS A 18 -2.51 -19.82 -1.77
N SER A 19 -1.44 -20.55 -1.47
CA SER A 19 -1.43 -21.54 -0.40
C SER A 19 -1.49 -20.92 1.01
N ASP A 20 -1.92 -21.72 1.99
CA ASP A 20 -2.14 -21.29 3.39
C ASP A 20 -0.86 -20.82 4.12
N GLY A 21 0.32 -21.08 3.58
CA GLY A 21 1.61 -20.65 4.16
C GLY A 21 2.10 -19.27 3.70
N THR A 22 1.51 -18.70 2.65
CA THR A 22 2.10 -17.53 1.98
C THR A 22 1.69 -16.22 2.61
N LYS A 23 2.69 -15.40 2.97
CA LYS A 23 2.51 -14.05 3.49
C LYS A 23 2.53 -13.02 2.36
N PHE A 24 1.45 -12.26 2.25
CA PHE A 24 1.37 -11.13 1.33
C PHE A 24 1.64 -9.83 2.09
N ASN A 25 2.77 -9.17 1.79
CA ASN A 25 3.16 -7.92 2.44
C ASN A 25 2.99 -6.75 1.48
N LYS A 26 2.18 -5.75 1.86
CA LYS A 26 2.05 -4.50 1.12
C LYS A 26 3.05 -3.47 1.64
N VAL A 27 3.89 -2.96 0.74
CA VAL A 27 4.87 -1.89 0.98
C VAL A 27 4.42 -0.65 0.20
N HIS A 28 4.31 0.48 0.87
CA HIS A 28 3.97 1.75 0.21
C HIS A 28 5.27 2.47 -0.18
N VAL A 29 5.34 2.99 -1.41
CA VAL A 29 6.53 3.65 -1.94
C VAL A 29 6.48 5.17 -1.72
N ASN A 30 7.64 5.82 -1.64
CA ASN A 30 7.75 7.27 -1.44
C ASN A 30 8.58 7.99 -2.53
N PHE A 31 8.64 7.42 -3.73
CA PHE A 31 9.37 7.98 -4.89
C PHE A 31 8.46 8.50 -6.02
N MET A 32 7.18 8.74 -5.75
CA MET A 32 6.23 9.26 -6.73
C MET A 32 6.56 10.72 -7.09
N ARG A 33 6.65 11.04 -8.38
CA ARG A 33 7.09 12.37 -8.84
C ARG A 33 6.03 13.47 -8.74
N PHE A 34 4.77 13.12 -8.52
CA PHE A 34 3.65 14.07 -8.56
C PHE A 34 3.34 14.73 -7.20
N THR A 35 4.03 14.35 -6.13
CA THR A 35 3.84 14.90 -4.78
C THR A 35 5.17 14.91 -4.02
N GLY A 36 5.31 15.78 -3.02
CA GLY A 36 6.54 15.89 -2.22
C GLY A 36 6.80 14.64 -1.36
N PRO A 37 8.08 14.36 -1.02
CA PRO A 37 8.47 13.19 -0.24
C PRO A 37 7.80 13.14 1.14
N GLU A 38 7.69 14.28 1.83
CA GLU A 38 7.05 14.35 3.15
C GLU A 38 5.59 13.88 3.14
N VAL A 39 4.82 14.29 2.11
CA VAL A 39 3.42 13.86 1.95
C VAL A 39 3.33 12.36 1.67
N GLN A 40 4.30 11.79 0.95
CA GLN A 40 4.35 10.35 0.69
C GLN A 40 4.73 9.56 1.93
N ASP A 41 5.63 10.09 2.75
CA ASP A 41 6.00 9.51 4.04
C ASP A 41 4.81 9.55 5.01
N ASP A 42 4.06 10.65 5.01
CA ASP A 42 2.80 10.75 5.76
C ASP A 42 1.76 9.74 5.30
N ALA A 43 1.59 9.55 3.98
CA ALA A 43 0.70 8.53 3.43
C ALA A 43 1.15 7.11 3.81
N THR A 44 2.46 6.84 3.77
CA THR A 44 3.06 5.57 4.24
C THR A 44 2.75 5.35 5.72
N LYS A 45 2.94 6.38 6.54
CA LYS A 45 2.66 6.35 7.97
C LYS A 45 1.18 6.09 8.25
N ALA A 46 0.28 6.75 7.54
CA ALA A 46 -1.16 6.51 7.67
C ALA A 46 -1.55 5.07 7.30
N MET A 47 -1.01 4.52 6.20
CA MET A 47 -1.23 3.10 5.84
C MET A 47 -0.81 2.17 7.00
N LEU A 48 0.33 2.45 7.63
CA LEU A 48 0.87 1.63 8.72
C LEU A 48 0.13 1.82 10.05
N ILE A 49 -0.41 3.01 10.32
CA ILE A 49 -1.35 3.23 11.42
C ILE A 49 -2.59 2.36 11.21
N ALA A 50 -3.19 2.41 10.02
CA ALA A 50 -4.36 1.58 9.71
C ALA A 50 -4.07 0.08 9.85
N ARG A 51 -2.89 -0.37 9.44
CA ARG A 51 -2.44 -1.76 9.65
C ARG A 51 -2.34 -2.11 11.12
N ALA A 52 -1.74 -1.25 11.93
CA ALA A 52 -1.61 -1.45 13.37
C ALA A 52 -2.98 -1.53 14.07
N MET A 53 -3.95 -0.76 13.57
CA MET A 53 -5.34 -0.74 14.04
C MET A 53 -6.21 -1.85 13.46
N LYS A 54 -5.64 -2.73 12.61
CA LYS A 54 -6.38 -3.79 11.88
C LYS A 54 -7.51 -3.26 10.99
N GLN A 55 -7.37 -2.03 10.48
CA GLN A 55 -8.31 -1.33 9.61
C GLN A 55 -7.69 -0.95 8.25
N GLU A 56 -6.60 -1.62 7.87
CA GLU A 56 -5.82 -1.30 6.66
C GLU A 56 -6.67 -1.23 5.39
N ASP A 57 -7.54 -2.21 5.14
CA ASP A 57 -8.32 -2.27 3.90
C ASP A 57 -9.35 -1.15 3.82
N ALA A 58 -10.04 -0.86 4.94
CA ALA A 58 -11.03 0.21 5.03
C ALA A 58 -10.38 1.59 4.85
N MET A 59 -9.33 1.89 5.60
CA MET A 59 -8.69 3.22 5.57
C MET A 59 -7.94 3.47 4.25
N ASN A 60 -7.27 2.45 3.69
CA ASN A 60 -6.70 2.58 2.34
C ASN A 60 -7.80 2.76 1.28
N GLY A 61 -8.98 2.16 1.47
CA GLY A 61 -10.16 2.41 0.66
C GLY A 61 -10.60 3.87 0.72
N ALA A 62 -10.72 4.42 1.92
CA ALA A 62 -11.11 5.81 2.14
C ALA A 62 -10.11 6.81 1.53
N ILE A 63 -8.80 6.64 1.80
CA ILE A 63 -7.74 7.47 1.19
C ILE A 63 -7.79 7.40 -0.33
N PHE A 64 -7.89 6.19 -0.90
CA PHE A 64 -7.93 6.01 -2.34
C PHE A 64 -9.15 6.70 -2.97
N ASN A 65 -10.33 6.56 -2.36
CA ASN A 65 -11.54 7.23 -2.84
C ASN A 65 -11.38 8.76 -2.79
N TYR A 66 -10.82 9.29 -1.70
CA TYR A 66 -10.56 10.72 -1.55
C TYR A 66 -9.64 11.26 -2.67
N ILE A 67 -8.50 10.59 -2.91
CA ILE A 67 -7.54 11.03 -3.93
C ILE A 67 -8.09 10.82 -5.35
N HIS A 68 -8.59 9.63 -5.67
CA HIS A 68 -8.82 9.23 -7.06
C HIS A 68 -10.26 9.43 -7.53
N LYS A 69 -11.26 9.26 -6.65
CA LYS A 69 -12.67 9.45 -7.03
C LYS A 69 -13.12 10.88 -6.80
N GLN A 70 -12.79 11.45 -5.64
CA GLN A 70 -13.15 12.82 -5.30
C GLN A 70 -12.18 13.86 -5.89
N ARG A 71 -11.05 13.41 -6.46
CA ARG A 71 -10.00 14.26 -7.04
C ARG A 71 -9.45 15.28 -6.04
N ALA A 72 -9.44 14.92 -4.76
CA ALA A 72 -8.95 15.77 -3.70
C ALA A 72 -7.45 15.53 -3.46
N SER A 73 -6.76 16.57 -2.99
CA SER A 73 -5.34 16.49 -2.65
C SER A 73 -5.17 16.23 -1.16
N ILE A 74 -4.11 15.48 -0.81
CA ILE A 74 -3.63 15.32 0.55
C ILE A 74 -2.37 16.15 0.68
N THR A 75 -2.30 17.02 1.68
CA THR A 75 -1.14 17.90 1.92
C THR A 75 -0.30 17.46 3.11
N GLY A 76 -0.68 16.38 3.81
CA GLY A 76 0.10 15.79 4.90
C GLY A 76 -0.74 15.00 5.88
N LEU A 77 -0.15 14.68 7.03
CA LEU A 77 -0.73 13.79 8.03
C LEU A 77 -2.05 14.29 8.62
N LYS A 78 -2.27 15.61 8.69
CA LYS A 78 -3.52 16.20 9.20
C LYS A 78 -4.72 15.83 8.33
N ASP A 79 -4.56 15.85 7.01
CA ASP A 79 -5.65 15.47 6.09
C ASP A 79 -5.93 13.97 6.19
N LEU A 80 -4.87 13.16 6.31
CA LEU A 80 -4.98 11.71 6.52
C LEU A 80 -5.71 11.42 7.84
N ARG A 81 -5.37 12.11 8.93
CA ARG A 81 -6.09 12.03 10.20
C ARG A 81 -7.58 12.36 10.03
N ASN A 82 -7.91 13.43 9.31
CA ASN A 82 -9.30 13.80 9.08
C ASN A 82 -10.07 12.72 8.30
N ILE A 83 -9.44 12.09 7.30
CA ILE A 83 -10.02 10.94 6.59
C ILE A 83 -10.31 9.80 7.58
N PHE A 84 -9.38 9.48 8.47
CA PHE A 84 -9.58 8.44 9.48
C PHE A 84 -10.76 8.76 10.39
N VAL A 85 -10.81 9.99 10.90
CA VAL A 85 -11.87 10.45 11.82
C VAL A 85 -13.25 10.40 11.16
N VAL A 86 -13.38 10.89 9.94
CA VAL A 86 -14.66 10.84 9.19
C VAL A 86 -15.08 9.39 8.91
N ASN A 87 -14.15 8.45 8.89
CA ASN A 87 -14.42 7.02 8.71
C ASN A 87 -14.47 6.24 10.04
N GLY A 88 -14.64 6.93 11.18
CA GLY A 88 -14.98 6.33 12.47
C GLY A 88 -13.78 5.97 13.36
N VAL A 89 -12.57 6.41 13.02
CA VAL A 89 -11.41 6.28 13.91
C VAL A 89 -11.41 7.42 14.93
N ASP A 90 -11.17 7.10 16.19
CA ASP A 90 -10.97 8.14 17.20
C ASP A 90 -9.70 8.95 16.90
N GLY A 91 -9.82 10.29 16.98
CA GLY A 91 -8.74 11.19 16.63
C GLY A 91 -7.55 11.10 17.58
N GLU A 92 -7.79 10.90 18.88
CA GLU A 92 -6.72 10.75 19.86
C GLU A 92 -5.98 9.42 19.68
N GLU A 93 -6.71 8.35 19.36
CA GLU A 93 -6.10 7.05 19.03
C GLU A 93 -5.23 7.14 17.78
N PHE A 94 -5.66 7.86 16.73
CA PHE A 94 -4.81 8.13 15.57
C PHE A 94 -3.52 8.87 15.99
N ASP A 95 -3.64 9.93 16.79
CA ASP A 95 -2.51 10.77 17.21
C ASP A 95 -1.52 9.97 18.08
N LYS A 96 -2.03 9.10 18.94
CA LYS A 96 -1.23 8.17 19.75
C LYS A 96 -0.52 7.15 18.88
N MET A 97 -1.21 6.53 17.93
CA MET A 97 -0.62 5.56 17.01
C MET A 97 0.46 6.21 16.13
N ALA A 98 0.22 7.43 15.65
CA ALA A 98 1.18 8.22 14.88
C ALA A 98 2.47 8.52 15.65
N LYS A 99 2.44 8.55 16.98
CA LYS A 99 3.64 8.75 17.84
C LYS A 99 4.22 7.44 18.37
N SER A 100 3.53 6.32 18.18
CA SER A 100 3.90 5.05 18.77
C SER A 100 5.22 4.50 18.22
N PHE A 101 6.02 3.88 19.09
CA PHE A 101 7.24 3.19 18.68
C PHE A 101 6.96 2.09 17.65
N GLY A 102 5.85 1.36 17.80
CA GLY A 102 5.44 0.30 16.89
C GLY A 102 5.24 0.80 15.46
N VAL A 103 4.45 1.87 15.27
CA VAL A 103 4.25 2.48 13.94
C VAL A 103 5.55 3.02 13.37
N ASN A 104 6.34 3.73 14.18
CA ASN A 104 7.63 4.25 13.72
C ASN A 104 8.60 3.13 13.30
N SER A 105 8.58 1.99 13.99
CA SER A 105 9.35 0.81 13.60
C SER A 105 8.86 0.20 12.28
N MET A 106 7.55 0.13 12.08
CA MET A 106 6.97 -0.31 10.82
C MET A 106 7.32 0.62 9.65
N VAL A 107 7.34 1.94 9.86
CA VAL A 107 7.75 2.91 8.83
C VAL A 107 9.20 2.67 8.42
N ARG A 108 10.11 2.51 9.39
CA ARG A 108 11.52 2.18 9.10
C ARG A 108 11.65 0.85 8.34
N LYS A 109 10.91 -0.18 8.75
CA LYS A 109 10.91 -1.47 8.06
C LYS A 109 10.38 -1.36 6.62
N ASN A 110 9.32 -0.59 6.40
CA ASN A 110 8.79 -0.32 5.07
C ASN A 110 9.86 0.34 4.19
N GLN A 111 10.58 1.34 4.70
CA GLN A 111 11.67 1.99 3.98
C GLN A 111 12.81 1.00 3.67
N GLN A 112 13.23 0.18 4.62
CA GLN A 112 14.24 -0.86 4.40
C GLN A 112 13.85 -1.81 3.27
N GLN A 113 12.57 -2.19 3.18
CA GLN A 113 12.09 -3.03 2.08
C GLN A 113 12.11 -2.31 0.73
N ILE A 114 11.84 -1.01 0.68
CA ILE A 114 11.99 -0.23 -0.56
C ILE A 114 13.47 -0.21 -0.98
N ASP A 115 14.37 0.06 -0.03
CA ASP A 115 15.79 0.18 -0.32
C ASP A 115 16.41 -1.17 -0.73
N GLU A 116 15.99 -2.28 -0.13
CA GLU A 116 16.42 -3.64 -0.48
C GLU A 116 16.18 -3.97 -1.97
N TYR A 117 15.08 -3.50 -2.54
CA TYR A 117 14.68 -3.81 -3.91
C TYR A 117 14.74 -2.61 -4.86
N ARG A 118 15.40 -1.53 -4.45
CA ARG A 118 15.34 -0.22 -5.12
C ARG A 118 15.66 -0.27 -6.61
N GLU A 119 16.66 -1.08 -6.99
CA GLU A 119 17.09 -1.25 -8.39
C GLU A 119 16.01 -1.87 -9.28
N HIS A 120 15.04 -2.56 -8.68
CA HIS A 120 13.93 -3.23 -9.37
C HIS A 120 12.61 -2.44 -9.29
N LEU A 121 12.55 -1.35 -8.51
CA LEU A 121 11.36 -0.54 -8.32
C LEU A 121 11.32 0.63 -9.31
N THR A 122 10.96 0.36 -10.57
CA THR A 122 10.84 1.37 -11.63
C THR A 122 9.44 2.00 -11.73
N GLY A 123 8.45 1.44 -11.04
CA GLY A 123 7.08 1.92 -11.05
C GLY A 123 6.18 1.17 -10.07
N VAL A 124 4.91 1.55 -10.03
CA VAL A 124 3.87 0.88 -9.25
C VAL A 124 2.65 0.55 -10.13
N PRO A 125 1.97 -0.60 -9.89
CA PRO A 125 2.34 -1.66 -8.94
C PRO A 125 3.62 -2.41 -9.35
N SER A 126 4.33 -2.96 -8.36
CA SER A 126 5.44 -3.90 -8.56
C SER A 126 5.26 -5.07 -7.60
N PHE A 127 5.60 -6.28 -8.04
CA PHE A 127 5.51 -7.49 -7.23
C PHE A 127 6.88 -8.13 -7.09
N ILE A 128 7.19 -8.61 -5.89
CA ILE A 128 8.42 -9.34 -5.60
C ILE A 128 8.02 -10.63 -4.90
N ILE A 129 8.35 -11.76 -5.52
CA ILE A 129 7.93 -13.08 -5.09
C ILE A 129 9.13 -13.77 -4.45
N ASN A 130 8.97 -14.22 -3.20
CA ASN A 130 10.00 -14.92 -2.42
C ASN A 130 11.35 -14.17 -2.35
N GLY A 131 11.33 -12.82 -2.41
CA GLY A 131 12.52 -11.97 -2.38
C GLY A 131 13.46 -12.13 -3.58
N LYS A 132 13.06 -12.90 -4.60
CA LYS A 132 13.96 -13.34 -5.69
C LYS A 132 13.43 -13.06 -7.08
N TYR A 133 12.12 -13.10 -7.28
CA TYR A 133 11.52 -13.01 -8.60
C TYR A 133 10.68 -11.74 -8.75
N GLN A 134 10.89 -11.02 -9.83
CA GLN A 134 10.01 -9.95 -10.28
C GLN A 134 9.29 -10.41 -11.55
N PRO A 135 7.95 -10.55 -11.54
CA PRO A 135 7.19 -10.94 -12.72
C PRO A 135 7.14 -9.79 -13.73
N THR A 136 7.20 -10.14 -15.01
CA THR A 136 6.95 -9.21 -16.12
C THR A 136 5.55 -9.50 -16.66
N PHE A 137 4.75 -8.45 -16.82
CA PHE A 137 3.40 -8.56 -17.36
C PHE A 137 3.34 -8.05 -18.80
N THR A 138 2.52 -8.69 -19.63
CA THR A 138 2.24 -8.26 -21.00
C THR A 138 0.84 -7.67 -21.09
N ALA A 139 0.60 -6.84 -22.10
CA ALA A 139 -0.65 -6.06 -22.23
C ALA A 139 -1.90 -6.93 -22.48
N ASP A 140 -1.71 -8.16 -22.95
CA ASP A 140 -2.73 -9.15 -23.24
C ASP A 140 -3.12 -10.01 -22.03
N MET A 141 -2.37 -9.95 -20.93
CA MET A 141 -2.70 -10.70 -19.71
C MET A 141 -3.96 -10.16 -19.03
N THR A 142 -4.87 -11.06 -18.68
CA THR A 142 -5.98 -10.76 -17.79
C THR A 142 -5.51 -10.65 -16.34
N PHE A 143 -6.35 -10.13 -15.45
CA PHE A 143 -6.04 -10.11 -14.02
C PHE A 143 -5.86 -11.52 -13.44
N ASP A 144 -6.56 -12.50 -14.01
CA ASP A 144 -6.44 -13.89 -13.62
C ASP A 144 -5.10 -14.48 -14.04
N ASP A 145 -4.64 -14.21 -15.27
CA ASP A 145 -3.32 -14.63 -15.77
C ASP A 145 -2.19 -14.05 -14.90
N ILE A 146 -2.33 -12.77 -14.52
CA ILE A 146 -1.37 -12.11 -13.63
C ILE A 146 -1.34 -12.79 -12.25
N ALA A 147 -2.52 -13.07 -11.69
CA ALA A 147 -2.62 -13.75 -10.41
C ALA A 147 -2.01 -15.16 -10.46
N ASP A 148 -2.28 -15.92 -11.53
CA ASP A 148 -1.74 -17.26 -11.72
C ASP A 148 -0.22 -17.26 -11.91
N LEU A 149 0.33 -16.32 -12.67
CA LEU A 149 1.78 -16.17 -12.83
C LEU A 149 2.46 -15.92 -11.47
N ILE A 150 1.84 -15.11 -10.62
CA ILE A 150 2.36 -14.81 -9.29
C ILE A 150 2.26 -16.05 -8.40
N VAL A 151 1.10 -16.73 -8.38
CA VAL A 151 0.89 -17.92 -7.55
C VAL A 151 1.78 -19.08 -7.97
N TRP A 152 2.06 -19.24 -9.26
CA TRP A 152 2.95 -20.30 -9.75
C TRP A 152 4.39 -20.23 -9.21
N ARG A 153 4.83 -19.06 -8.74
CA ARG A 153 6.18 -18.82 -8.19
C ARG A 153 6.26 -18.82 -6.66
N ILE A 154 5.12 -19.00 -5.99
CA ILE A 154 4.98 -19.04 -4.53
C ILE A 154 5.19 -20.47 -4.04
#